data_AF-A0A964T9Z7-F1
#
_entry.id   AF-A0A964T9Z7-F1
#
_cell.length_a   1.000
_cell.length_b   1.000
_cell.length_c   1.000
_cell.angle_alpha   90.00
_cell.angle_beta   90.00
_cell.angle_gamma   90.00
#
_symmetry.space_group_name_H-M   'P 1'
#
loop_
_entity.id
_entity.type
_entity.pdbx_description
1 polymer ?
#
loop_
_entity_poly.entity_id
_entity_poly.type
_entity_poly.pdbx_seq_one_letter_code
_entity_poly.pdbx_strand_id
1 'polypeptide(L)'
;MKRFDDIVRSERYFTATLLPALLFHDEFRGLEEFIKLVNERACTERGADGEPLRRSQPDASLPSDLSNCEIITEFHIARDLKAAGLRLEEAEEDTRDAPDLVVLFGNEMIACEGKCFSKNVEEASLRKQLRSQQRQLSHLFEIENYRRIDTYLHVAIIPSKVDLCYDADCVLSWKDIHNLALAVLGAEHYITKRFANLVDALDRRGDPNLLNYDGRLDFDMMCSRASGDSGIQVGVGGGESALRAMSGDEIKRRYWKWRNPESNKGTVIRSNWIDAPRWLEIIRGKGLLQSS
;
A
#
# COMPACT_ATOMS: atom_id res chain seq x y z
N MET A 1 -1.03 -6.19 -27.90
CA MET A 1 -2.32 -6.64 -27.34
C MET A 1 -2.38 -6.24 -25.87
N LYS A 2 -3.41 -5.52 -25.42
CA LYS A 2 -3.62 -5.25 -23.98
C LYS A 2 -4.16 -6.53 -23.33
N ARG A 3 -3.58 -6.97 -22.22
CA ARG A 3 -4.06 -8.14 -21.48
C ARG A 3 -5.12 -7.73 -20.46
N PHE A 4 -5.93 -8.67 -20.03
CA PHE A 4 -7.02 -8.41 -19.06
C PHE A 4 -6.49 -7.81 -17.74
N ASP A 5 -5.37 -8.32 -17.27
CA ASP A 5 -4.68 -7.84 -16.07
C ASP A 5 -4.02 -6.46 -16.26
N ASP A 6 -4.05 -5.85 -17.46
CA ASP A 6 -3.60 -4.47 -17.65
C ASP A 6 -4.65 -3.42 -17.27
N ILE A 7 -5.91 -3.83 -17.02
CA ILE A 7 -7.06 -2.91 -16.95
C ILE A 7 -7.58 -2.75 -15.51
N VAL A 8 -7.58 -3.80 -14.71
CA VAL A 8 -8.06 -3.78 -13.32
C VAL A 8 -7.04 -4.52 -12.46
N ARG A 9 -6.37 -3.81 -11.54
CA ARG A 9 -5.47 -4.43 -10.57
C ARG A 9 -5.84 -3.98 -9.18
N SER A 10 -6.30 -4.91 -8.37
CA SER A 10 -6.41 -4.75 -6.93
C SER A 10 -5.06 -5.07 -6.28
N GLU A 11 -4.88 -4.61 -5.04
CA GLU A 11 -3.75 -4.95 -4.17
C GLU A 11 -3.51 -6.47 -4.13
N ARG A 12 -4.59 -7.24 -3.98
CA ARG A 12 -4.60 -8.71 -3.97
C ARG A 12 -3.96 -9.37 -5.18
N TYR A 13 -3.97 -8.74 -6.36
CA TYR A 13 -3.30 -9.32 -7.52
C TYR A 13 -1.78 -9.42 -7.33
N PHE A 14 -1.17 -8.47 -6.62
CA PHE A 14 0.27 -8.52 -6.34
C PHE A 14 0.57 -9.45 -5.17
N THR A 15 -0.19 -9.35 -4.07
CA THR A 15 0.06 -10.11 -2.83
C THR A 15 -0.41 -11.56 -2.90
N ALA A 16 -1.58 -11.83 -3.48
CA ALA A 16 -2.20 -13.16 -3.50
C ALA A 16 -2.09 -13.88 -4.85
N THR A 17 -1.43 -13.29 -5.87
CA THR A 17 -1.19 -13.97 -7.15
C THR A 17 0.26 -13.90 -7.60
N LEU A 18 0.79 -12.70 -7.83
CA LEU A 18 2.15 -12.57 -8.37
C LEU A 18 3.23 -12.96 -7.37
N LEU A 19 3.07 -12.60 -6.09
CA LEU A 19 4.01 -12.98 -5.05
C LEU A 19 4.02 -14.51 -4.87
N PRO A 20 2.89 -15.23 -4.67
CA PRO A 20 2.90 -16.70 -4.65
C PRO A 20 3.56 -17.31 -5.89
N ALA A 21 3.24 -16.81 -7.10
CA ALA A 21 3.85 -17.32 -8.32
C ALA A 21 5.37 -17.10 -8.38
N LEU A 22 5.90 -16.04 -7.76
CA LEU A 22 7.33 -15.85 -7.54
C LEU A 22 7.87 -16.88 -6.53
N LEU A 23 7.19 -17.09 -5.40
CA LEU A 23 7.62 -18.02 -4.35
C LEU A 23 7.70 -19.48 -4.83
N PHE A 24 6.74 -19.92 -5.64
CA PHE A 24 6.70 -21.27 -6.21
C PHE A 24 7.68 -21.51 -7.38
N HIS A 25 8.46 -20.51 -7.79
CA HIS A 25 9.33 -20.64 -8.95
C HIS A 25 10.50 -21.59 -8.68
N ASP A 26 10.83 -22.42 -9.68
CA ASP A 26 12.04 -23.26 -9.74
C ASP A 26 12.22 -24.07 -8.45
N GLU A 27 11.27 -24.98 -8.19
CA GLU A 27 11.27 -25.85 -7.00
C GLU A 27 11.41 -25.07 -5.67
N PHE A 28 10.64 -23.99 -5.52
CA PHE A 28 10.65 -23.11 -4.34
C PHE A 28 11.92 -22.28 -4.13
N ARG A 29 12.81 -22.19 -5.12
CA ARG A 29 13.94 -21.24 -5.08
C ARG A 29 13.48 -19.80 -4.78
N GLY A 30 12.31 -19.40 -5.28
CA GLY A 30 11.73 -18.09 -4.96
C GLY A 30 11.38 -17.92 -3.48
N LEU A 31 10.87 -18.97 -2.84
CA LEU A 31 10.58 -18.99 -1.41
C LEU A 31 11.85 -18.95 -0.57
N GLU A 32 12.90 -19.70 -0.94
CA GLU A 32 14.20 -19.65 -0.28
C GLU A 32 14.76 -18.22 -0.23
N GLU A 33 14.82 -17.56 -1.39
CA GLU A 33 15.34 -16.20 -1.49
C GLU A 33 14.44 -15.18 -0.78
N PHE A 34 13.12 -15.42 -0.72
CA PHE A 34 12.20 -14.59 0.07
C PHE A 34 12.46 -14.74 1.58
N ILE A 35 12.63 -15.95 2.09
CA ILE A 35 12.93 -16.21 3.51
C ILE A 35 14.26 -15.55 3.89
N LYS A 36 15.29 -15.68 3.05
CA LYS A 36 16.57 -14.98 3.25
C LYS A 36 16.37 -13.47 3.36
N LEU A 37 15.65 -12.88 2.41
CA LEU A 37 15.35 -11.44 2.40
C LEU A 37 14.61 -11.01 3.67
N VAL A 38 13.61 -11.78 4.11
CA VAL A 38 12.86 -11.49 5.34
C VAL A 38 13.78 -11.58 6.56
N ASN A 39 14.61 -12.62 6.65
CA ASN A 39 15.54 -12.81 7.77
C ASN A 39 16.61 -11.72 7.84
N GLU A 40 17.13 -11.27 6.71
CA GLU A 40 18.08 -10.16 6.64
C GLU A 40 17.48 -8.81 7.09
N ARG A 41 16.16 -8.63 6.91
CA ARG A 41 15.47 -7.36 7.20
C ARG A 41 14.69 -7.36 8.51
N ALA A 42 14.46 -8.52 9.11
CA ALA A 42 13.72 -8.65 10.35
C ALA A 42 14.53 -8.06 11.52
N CYS A 43 13.88 -7.21 12.32
CA CYS A 43 14.47 -6.61 13.51
C CYS A 43 14.10 -7.36 14.80
N THR A 44 12.98 -8.07 14.76
CA THR A 44 12.41 -8.87 15.85
C THR A 44 11.87 -10.17 15.29
N GLU A 45 11.47 -11.07 16.17
CA GLU A 45 10.58 -12.19 15.87
C GLU A 45 9.58 -12.32 17.01
N ARG A 46 8.56 -13.17 16.87
CA ARG A 46 7.55 -13.37 17.92
C ARG A 46 7.45 -14.82 18.31
N GLY A 47 7.26 -15.06 19.60
CA GLY A 47 6.89 -16.38 20.11
C GLY A 47 5.44 -16.73 19.79
N ALA A 48 5.06 -17.97 20.10
CA ALA A 48 3.67 -18.43 20.03
C ALA A 48 2.72 -17.65 20.96
N ASP A 49 3.23 -16.97 21.98
CA ASP A 49 2.46 -16.06 22.84
C ASP A 49 2.25 -14.67 22.21
N GLY A 50 2.85 -14.40 21.06
CA GLY A 50 2.81 -13.11 20.38
C GLY A 50 3.80 -12.08 20.92
N GLU A 51 4.54 -12.39 21.99
CA GLU A 51 5.50 -11.48 22.59
C GLU A 51 6.74 -11.32 21.69
N PRO A 52 7.26 -10.09 21.54
CA PRO A 52 8.44 -9.85 20.71
C PRO A 52 9.69 -10.43 21.37
N LEU A 53 10.33 -11.35 20.67
CA LEU A 53 11.63 -11.91 20.98
C LEU A 53 12.72 -11.11 20.25
N ARG A 54 13.80 -10.76 20.98
CA ARG A 54 14.94 -10.08 20.38
C ARG A 54 15.75 -11.09 19.58
N ARG A 55 15.81 -10.89 18.27
CA ARG A 55 16.57 -11.79 17.39
C ARG A 55 18.07 -11.64 17.63
N SER A 56 18.72 -12.69 18.09
CA SER A 56 20.17 -12.70 18.33
C SER A 56 20.90 -12.95 17.01
N GLN A 57 21.12 -11.86 16.26
CA GLN A 57 21.65 -11.85 14.88
C GLN A 57 20.71 -12.51 13.85
N PRO A 58 20.67 -12.01 12.60
CA PRO A 58 19.97 -12.68 11.52
C PRO A 58 20.69 -14.00 11.24
N ASP A 59 20.13 -15.11 11.72
CA ASP A 59 20.54 -16.42 11.25
C ASP A 59 20.09 -16.53 9.79
N ALA A 60 21.04 -16.35 8.88
CA ALA A 60 20.83 -16.48 7.45
C ALA A 60 20.73 -17.95 7.01
N SER A 61 20.79 -18.91 7.94
CA SER A 61 20.53 -20.29 7.60
C SER A 61 19.10 -20.44 7.11
N LEU A 62 18.97 -20.96 5.89
CA LEU A 62 17.69 -21.39 5.35
C LEU A 62 17.12 -22.48 6.25
N PRO A 63 15.79 -22.57 6.41
CA PRO A 63 15.16 -23.72 7.02
C PRO A 63 15.68 -24.98 6.34
N SER A 64 16.10 -25.96 7.13
CA SER A 64 16.73 -27.19 6.62
C SER A 64 15.77 -28.05 5.80
N ASP A 65 14.47 -27.74 5.80
CA ASP A 65 13.46 -28.51 5.10
C ASP A 65 12.29 -27.64 4.59
N LEU A 66 12.33 -27.28 3.31
CA LEU A 66 11.19 -26.70 2.58
C LEU A 66 10.26 -27.78 1.98
N SER A 67 10.56 -29.07 2.14
CA SER A 67 9.70 -30.14 1.60
C SER A 67 8.32 -30.19 2.25
N ASN A 68 8.17 -29.58 3.43
CA ASN A 68 6.91 -29.44 4.16
C ASN A 68 6.51 -27.96 4.36
N CYS A 69 6.47 -27.21 3.25
CA CYS A 69 5.98 -25.83 3.24
C CYS A 69 4.51 -25.73 2.82
N GLU A 70 3.77 -24.81 3.44
CA GLU A 70 2.42 -24.45 3.04
C GLU A 70 2.37 -22.96 2.73
N ILE A 71 1.76 -22.59 1.60
CA ILE A 71 1.55 -21.19 1.22
C ILE A 71 0.05 -20.97 1.12
N ILE A 72 -0.48 -20.13 2.00
CA ILE A 72 -1.90 -19.88 2.16
C ILE A 72 -2.18 -18.44 1.73
N THR A 73 -3.01 -18.28 0.70
CA THR A 73 -3.55 -16.98 0.27
C THR A 73 -4.99 -16.86 0.69
N GLU A 74 -5.49 -15.64 0.88
CA GLU A 74 -6.88 -15.39 1.31
C GLU A 74 -7.23 -16.06 2.65
N PHE A 75 -6.25 -16.07 3.56
CA PHE A 75 -6.43 -16.58 4.90
C PHE A 75 -7.51 -15.77 5.61
N HIS A 76 -8.47 -16.39 6.29
CA HIS A 76 -9.50 -15.66 7.03
C HIS A 76 -9.65 -16.26 8.41
N ILE A 77 -8.74 -15.86 9.31
CA ILE A 77 -8.54 -16.47 10.62
C ILE A 77 -9.85 -16.61 11.39
N ALA A 78 -10.65 -15.54 11.54
CA ALA A 78 -11.94 -15.61 12.24
C ALA A 78 -12.92 -16.66 11.66
N ARG A 79 -12.99 -16.77 10.32
CA ARG A 79 -13.85 -17.74 9.63
C ARG A 79 -13.33 -19.16 9.85
N ASP A 80 -12.02 -19.32 9.73
CA ASP A 80 -11.37 -20.63 9.76
C ASP A 80 -11.33 -21.17 11.21
N LEU A 81 -11.12 -20.30 12.21
CA LEU A 81 -11.26 -20.61 13.64
C LEU A 81 -12.70 -21.05 13.97
N LYS A 82 -13.70 -20.33 13.48
CA LYS A 82 -15.11 -20.70 13.68
C LYS A 82 -15.44 -22.07 13.08
N ALA A 83 -14.89 -22.38 11.90
CA ALA A 83 -15.04 -23.70 11.29
C ALA A 83 -14.35 -24.81 12.11
N ALA A 84 -13.25 -24.47 12.81
CA ALA A 84 -12.55 -25.36 13.73
C ALA A 84 -13.22 -25.47 15.13
N GLY A 85 -14.35 -24.80 15.37
CA GLY A 85 -15.04 -24.81 16.66
C GLY A 85 -14.42 -23.89 17.72
N LEU A 86 -13.53 -23.00 17.31
CA LEU A 86 -12.87 -22.01 18.15
C LEU A 86 -13.52 -20.64 17.95
N ARG A 87 -13.45 -19.77 18.95
CA ARG A 87 -14.01 -18.42 18.88
C ARG A 87 -12.96 -17.39 19.26
N LEU A 88 -12.85 -16.34 18.47
CA LEU A 88 -12.22 -15.10 18.90
C LEU A 88 -13.13 -14.44 19.94
N GLU A 89 -12.56 -13.67 20.86
CA GLU A 89 -13.38 -12.87 21.79
C GLU A 89 -14.26 -11.87 21.00
N GLU A 90 -15.48 -11.59 21.48
CA GLU A 90 -16.54 -10.85 20.75
C GLU A 90 -16.10 -9.46 20.21
N ALA A 91 -15.05 -8.86 20.78
CA ALA A 91 -14.49 -7.58 20.31
C ALA A 91 -13.67 -7.70 19.00
N GLU A 92 -13.34 -8.92 18.56
CA GLU A 92 -12.42 -9.20 17.45
C GLU A 92 -13.09 -9.84 16.23
N GLU A 93 -14.37 -10.24 16.32
CA GLU A 93 -15.11 -10.85 15.19
C GLU A 93 -15.38 -9.87 14.02
N ASP A 94 -15.30 -8.56 14.26
CA ASP A 94 -15.79 -7.54 13.32
C ASP A 94 -14.75 -7.04 12.31
N THR A 95 -13.49 -7.44 12.42
CA THR A 95 -12.44 -7.02 11.48
C THR A 95 -12.07 -8.13 10.51
N ARG A 96 -12.32 -7.91 9.21
CA ARG A 96 -11.81 -8.73 8.08
C ARG A 96 -10.30 -8.56 7.86
N ASP A 97 -9.56 -8.37 8.94
CA ASP A 97 -8.14 -8.05 8.93
C ASP A 97 -7.38 -9.36 9.02
N ALA A 98 -7.18 -10.01 7.88
CA ALA A 98 -6.41 -11.23 7.78
C ALA A 98 -5.21 -11.02 6.85
N PRO A 99 -4.06 -11.68 7.12
CA PRO A 99 -2.88 -11.52 6.26
C PRO A 99 -3.19 -11.93 4.81
N ASP A 100 -2.63 -11.19 3.85
CA ASP A 100 -2.79 -11.50 2.44
C ASP A 100 -2.17 -12.85 2.06
N LEU A 101 -1.06 -13.20 2.74
CA LEU A 101 -0.25 -14.39 2.51
C LEU A 101 0.30 -14.91 3.83
N VAL A 102 0.18 -16.21 4.07
CA VAL A 102 0.85 -16.91 5.17
C VAL A 102 1.72 -18.02 4.58
N VAL A 103 2.95 -18.13 5.07
CA VAL A 103 3.89 -19.18 4.70
C VAL A 103 4.28 -19.95 5.95
N LEU A 104 4.02 -21.25 5.96
CA LEU A 104 4.40 -22.17 7.02
C LEU A 104 5.55 -23.04 6.52
N PHE A 105 6.58 -23.23 7.35
CA PHE A 105 7.71 -24.11 7.05
C PHE A 105 8.34 -24.58 8.38
N GLY A 106 8.65 -25.87 8.51
CA GLY A 106 9.06 -26.42 9.82
C GLY A 106 8.05 -26.10 10.93
N ASN A 107 8.51 -25.47 12.01
CA ASN A 107 7.68 -24.95 13.09
C ASN A 107 7.61 -23.40 13.08
N GLU A 108 7.88 -22.80 11.93
CA GLU A 108 7.92 -21.34 11.77
C GLU A 108 6.83 -20.87 10.81
N MET A 109 6.47 -19.59 10.97
CA MET A 109 5.47 -18.94 10.13
C MET A 109 5.91 -17.54 9.71
N ILE A 110 5.66 -17.19 8.45
CA ILE A 110 5.74 -15.81 7.96
C ILE A 110 4.33 -15.38 7.54
N ALA A 111 3.78 -14.38 8.21
CA ALA A 111 2.55 -13.72 7.81
C ALA A 111 2.90 -12.42 7.06
N CYS A 112 2.30 -12.18 5.90
CA CYS A 112 2.55 -11.00 5.09
C CYS A 112 1.28 -10.19 4.87
N GLU A 113 1.39 -8.88 5.02
CA GLU A 113 0.37 -7.90 4.68
C GLU A 113 0.95 -6.93 3.65
N GLY A 114 0.35 -6.83 2.46
CA GLY A 114 0.88 -5.98 1.40
C GLY A 114 -0.03 -4.80 1.08
N LYS A 115 0.51 -3.58 1.17
CA LYS A 115 -0.17 -2.34 0.76
C LYS A 115 0.43 -1.79 -0.52
N CYS A 116 -0.38 -1.68 -1.58
CA CYS A 116 0.03 -1.17 -2.89
C CYS A 116 -0.56 0.21 -3.19
N PHE A 117 -1.88 0.36 -3.00
CA PHE A 117 -2.63 1.42 -3.67
C PHE A 117 -3.26 2.46 -2.75
N SER A 118 -3.16 2.28 -1.43
CA SER A 118 -3.56 3.25 -0.42
C SER A 118 -2.76 4.54 -0.61
N LYS A 119 -3.44 5.59 -1.08
CA LYS A 119 -2.84 6.91 -1.37
C LYS A 119 -2.12 7.50 -0.16
N ASN A 120 -2.62 7.18 1.03
CA ASN A 120 -1.92 7.33 2.29
C ASN A 120 -2.09 5.97 2.97
N VAL A 121 -1.05 5.16 3.07
CA VAL A 121 -1.03 4.12 4.10
C VAL A 121 -1.03 4.90 5.40
N GLU A 122 -2.22 5.17 5.95
CA GLU A 122 -2.33 5.85 7.23
C GLU A 122 -1.68 4.92 8.25
N GLU A 123 -0.51 5.33 8.75
CA GLU A 123 0.33 4.52 9.61
C GLU A 123 -0.47 3.96 10.78
N ALA A 124 -1.32 4.79 11.39
CA ALA A 124 -2.21 4.37 12.48
C ALA A 124 -3.18 3.26 12.06
N SER A 125 -3.73 3.32 10.85
CA SER A 125 -4.61 2.28 10.30
C SER A 125 -3.85 0.99 10.02
N LEU A 126 -2.66 1.08 9.41
CA LEU A 126 -1.84 -0.11 9.13
C LEU A 126 -1.37 -0.77 10.42
N ARG A 127 -0.89 0.01 11.41
CA ARG A 127 -0.53 -0.51 12.73
C ARG A 127 -1.71 -1.19 13.41
N LYS A 128 -2.89 -0.58 13.37
CA LYS A 128 -4.12 -1.19 13.93
C LYS A 128 -4.41 -2.52 13.26
N GLN A 129 -4.33 -2.57 11.93
CA GLN A 129 -4.54 -3.80 11.16
C GLN A 129 -3.51 -4.87 11.53
N LEU A 130 -2.22 -4.53 11.56
CA LEU A 130 -1.14 -5.47 11.88
C LEU A 130 -1.25 -6.02 13.31
N ARG A 131 -1.62 -5.19 14.28
CA ARG A 131 -1.90 -5.63 15.67
C ARG A 131 -3.11 -6.55 15.74
N SER A 132 -4.17 -6.25 15.00
CA SER A 132 -5.36 -7.11 14.92
C SER A 132 -4.99 -8.49 14.36
N GLN A 133 -4.23 -8.52 13.26
CA GLN A 133 -3.75 -9.76 12.66
C GLN A 133 -2.85 -10.55 13.61
N GLN A 134 -1.93 -9.90 14.34
CA GLN A 134 -1.07 -10.57 15.33
C GLN A 134 -1.85 -11.31 16.41
N ARG A 135 -2.90 -10.68 16.95
CA ARG A 135 -3.77 -11.32 17.96
C ARG A 135 -4.55 -12.50 17.39
N GLN A 136 -5.07 -12.34 16.17
CA GLN A 136 -5.74 -13.45 15.50
C GLN A 136 -4.78 -14.63 15.24
N LEU A 137 -3.52 -14.33 14.86
CA LEU A 137 -2.50 -15.36 14.66
C LEU A 137 -2.14 -16.07 15.97
N SER A 138 -2.05 -15.38 17.11
CA SER A 138 -1.76 -16.04 18.40
C SER A 138 -2.79 -17.10 18.77
N HIS A 139 -4.07 -16.87 18.43
CA HIS A 139 -5.13 -17.87 18.66
C HIS A 139 -4.97 -19.15 17.82
N LEU A 140 -4.31 -19.07 16.65
CA LEU A 140 -4.03 -20.27 15.86
C LEU A 140 -3.02 -21.20 16.55
N PHE A 141 -2.16 -20.64 17.40
CA PHE A 141 -1.15 -21.40 18.11
C PHE A 141 -1.70 -22.12 19.35
N GLU A 142 -2.85 -21.70 19.84
CA GLU A 142 -3.56 -22.33 20.97
C GLU A 142 -4.32 -23.60 20.56
N ILE A 143 -4.43 -23.88 19.26
CA ILE A 143 -5.18 -25.01 18.74
C ILE A 143 -4.37 -26.30 18.92
N GLU A 144 -4.71 -27.11 19.91
CA GLU A 144 -3.99 -28.35 20.26
C GLU A 144 -3.79 -29.33 19.08
N ASN A 145 -4.71 -29.33 18.10
CA ASN A 145 -4.65 -30.21 16.93
C ASN A 145 -4.09 -29.54 15.67
N TYR A 146 -3.66 -28.28 15.75
CA TYR A 146 -3.01 -27.59 14.65
C TYR A 146 -1.50 -27.82 14.70
N ARG A 147 -0.82 -27.62 13.57
CA ARG A 147 0.65 -27.71 13.47
C ARG A 147 1.28 -26.85 14.56
N ARG A 148 2.24 -27.42 15.31
CA ARG A 148 3.01 -26.66 16.30
C ARG A 148 3.84 -25.60 15.60
N ILE A 149 3.59 -24.34 15.95
CA ILE A 149 4.36 -23.19 15.48
C ILE A 149 5.06 -22.60 16.71
N ASP A 150 6.39 -22.58 16.70
CA ASP A 150 7.21 -22.09 17.80
C ASP A 150 7.42 -20.57 17.69
N THR A 151 7.60 -20.07 16.46
CA THR A 151 7.85 -18.65 16.19
C THR A 151 7.16 -18.17 14.91
N TYR A 152 6.92 -16.87 14.82
CA TYR A 152 6.49 -16.25 13.59
C TYR A 152 7.08 -14.85 13.35
N LEU A 153 7.06 -14.46 12.08
CA LEU A 153 7.43 -13.13 11.60
C LEU A 153 6.24 -12.47 10.92
N HIS A 154 5.89 -11.26 11.34
CA HIS A 154 4.92 -10.45 10.65
C HIS A 154 5.61 -9.46 9.71
N VAL A 155 5.38 -9.60 8.40
CA VAL A 155 6.02 -8.84 7.33
C VAL A 155 5.02 -7.85 6.73
N ALA A 156 5.36 -6.57 6.74
CA ALA A 156 4.63 -5.55 6.00
C ALA A 156 5.32 -5.26 4.66
N ILE A 157 4.61 -5.37 3.54
CA ILE A 157 5.09 -5.01 2.20
C ILE A 157 4.42 -3.71 1.77
N ILE A 158 5.16 -2.60 1.74
CA ILE A 158 4.60 -1.25 1.55
C ILE A 158 5.17 -0.53 0.30
N PRO A 159 4.55 0.56 -0.17
CA PRO A 159 4.99 1.24 -1.40
C PRO A 159 6.43 1.76 -1.37
N SER A 160 6.84 2.35 -0.25
CA SER A 160 8.17 2.92 -0.05
C SER A 160 8.62 2.66 1.37
N LYS A 161 9.94 2.48 1.56
CA LYS A 161 10.53 2.36 2.89
C LYS A 161 10.24 3.64 3.65
N VAL A 162 9.37 3.56 4.65
CA VAL A 162 9.22 4.63 5.63
C VAL A 162 9.99 4.17 6.86
N ASP A 163 10.77 5.05 7.47
CA ASP A 163 11.47 4.81 8.74
C ASP A 163 10.48 4.74 9.92
N LEU A 164 9.36 4.04 9.72
CA LEU A 164 8.26 3.91 10.66
C LEU A 164 8.27 2.50 11.22
N CYS A 165 8.16 2.43 12.55
CA CYS A 165 7.91 1.19 13.25
C CYS A 165 6.44 0.79 13.03
N TYR A 166 6.13 -0.09 12.09
CA TYR A 166 4.74 -0.48 11.78
C TYR A 166 4.17 -1.54 12.74
N ASP A 167 4.80 -1.78 13.88
CA ASP A 167 4.55 -2.96 14.73
C ASP A 167 4.74 -4.30 13.97
N ALA A 168 5.42 -4.28 12.82
CA ALA A 168 5.84 -5.44 12.05
C ALA A 168 7.27 -5.86 12.42
N ASP A 169 7.55 -7.14 12.31
CA ASP A 169 8.89 -7.70 12.57
C ASP A 169 9.85 -7.42 11.40
N CYS A 170 9.30 -7.31 10.19
CA CYS A 170 10.01 -6.99 8.97
C CYS A 170 9.19 -6.01 8.12
N VAL A 171 9.85 -4.99 7.54
CA VAL A 171 9.24 -4.07 6.58
C VAL A 171 9.99 -4.17 5.26
N LEU A 172 9.29 -4.63 4.23
CA LEU A 172 9.77 -4.68 2.86
C LEU A 172 9.04 -3.64 2.02
N SER A 173 9.70 -3.15 0.99
CA SER A 173 9.06 -2.34 -0.05
C SER A 173 8.69 -3.22 -1.25
N TRP A 174 7.74 -2.76 -2.08
CA TRP A 174 7.50 -3.39 -3.38
C TRP A 174 8.74 -3.37 -4.30
N LYS A 175 9.68 -2.46 -4.05
CA LYS A 175 10.99 -2.45 -4.71
C LYS A 175 11.88 -3.61 -4.24
N ASP A 176 11.84 -3.97 -2.96
CA ASP A 176 12.54 -5.16 -2.46
C ASP A 176 11.97 -6.44 -3.13
N ILE A 177 10.64 -6.55 -3.26
CA ILE A 177 9.99 -7.67 -3.96
C ILE A 177 10.33 -7.69 -5.47
N HIS A 178 10.40 -6.53 -6.13
CA HIS A 178 10.86 -6.45 -7.51
C HIS A 178 12.31 -6.91 -7.66
N ASN A 179 13.20 -6.52 -6.76
CA ASN A 179 14.61 -6.94 -6.78
C ASN A 179 14.74 -8.45 -6.56
N LEU A 180 13.93 -9.02 -5.67
CA LEU A 180 13.81 -10.47 -5.50
C LEU A 180 13.38 -11.14 -6.81
N ALA A 181 12.33 -10.64 -7.46
CA ALA A 181 11.88 -11.17 -8.75
C ALA A 181 12.96 -11.08 -9.85
N LEU A 182 13.72 -9.98 -9.88
CA LEU A 182 14.85 -9.82 -10.79
C LEU A 182 15.93 -10.89 -10.56
N ALA A 183 16.28 -11.17 -9.30
CA ALA A 183 17.30 -12.15 -8.94
C ALA A 183 16.87 -13.60 -9.23
N VAL A 184 15.60 -13.92 -8.98
CA VAL A 184 15.06 -15.28 -9.13
C VAL A 184 14.66 -15.57 -10.58
N LEU A 185 13.89 -14.69 -11.20
CA LEU A 185 13.22 -14.93 -12.50
C LEU A 185 13.94 -14.28 -13.68
N GLY A 186 14.81 -13.30 -13.42
CA GLY A 186 15.44 -12.46 -14.45
C GLY A 186 14.54 -11.31 -14.94
N ALA A 187 15.16 -10.33 -15.60
CA ALA A 187 14.52 -9.08 -16.04
C ALA A 187 13.42 -9.28 -17.10
N GLU A 188 13.59 -10.27 -17.97
CA GLU A 188 12.67 -10.49 -19.08
C GLU A 188 11.39 -11.25 -18.69
N HIS A 189 11.37 -11.87 -17.50
CA HIS A 189 10.25 -12.65 -17.04
C HIS A 189 9.01 -11.79 -16.81
N TYR A 190 7.84 -12.35 -17.12
CA TYR A 190 6.57 -11.64 -17.05
C TYR A 190 6.32 -11.05 -15.65
N ILE A 191 6.45 -11.86 -14.58
CA ILE A 191 6.23 -11.42 -13.20
C ILE A 191 7.16 -10.25 -12.82
N THR A 192 8.44 -10.34 -13.18
CA THR A 192 9.43 -9.27 -12.93
C THR A 192 9.00 -7.96 -13.58
N LYS A 193 8.59 -8.00 -14.85
CA LYS A 193 8.05 -6.82 -15.55
C LYS A 193 6.79 -6.26 -14.88
N ARG A 194 5.97 -7.09 -14.23
CA ARG A 194 4.79 -6.61 -13.48
C ARG A 194 5.17 -5.86 -12.23
N PHE A 195 6.12 -6.37 -11.46
CA PHE A 195 6.64 -5.66 -10.29
C PHE A 195 7.38 -4.39 -10.69
N ALA A 196 8.16 -4.41 -11.78
CA ALA A 196 8.78 -3.20 -12.34
C ALA A 196 7.75 -2.12 -12.63
N ASN A 197 6.66 -2.47 -13.33
CA ASN A 197 5.57 -1.53 -13.62
C ASN A 197 4.85 -1.02 -12.35
N LEU A 198 4.72 -1.86 -11.32
CA LEU A 198 4.17 -1.44 -10.04
C LEU A 198 5.10 -0.41 -9.39
N VAL A 199 6.38 -0.72 -9.24
CA VAL A 199 7.39 0.18 -8.65
C VAL A 199 7.44 1.50 -9.41
N ASP A 200 7.51 1.46 -10.73
CA ASP A 200 7.41 2.66 -11.59
C ASP A 200 6.14 3.48 -11.31
N ALA A 201 5.00 2.83 -11.15
CA ALA A 201 3.74 3.51 -10.88
C ALA A 201 3.70 4.11 -9.47
N LEU A 202 4.32 3.45 -8.49
CA LEU A 202 4.46 3.96 -7.12
C LEU A 202 5.42 5.15 -7.09
N ASP A 203 6.56 5.06 -7.76
CA ASP A 203 7.54 6.15 -7.89
C ASP A 203 6.92 7.37 -8.59
N ARG A 204 6.14 7.15 -9.66
CA ARG A 204 5.41 8.23 -10.37
C ARG A 204 4.28 8.85 -9.54
N ARG A 205 3.73 8.15 -8.55
CA ARG A 205 2.71 8.73 -7.66
C ARG A 205 3.32 9.81 -6.74
N GLY A 206 4.65 9.84 -6.61
CA GLY A 206 5.36 10.74 -5.72
C GLY A 206 5.17 10.34 -4.26
N ASP A 207 5.93 11.00 -3.37
CA ASP A 207 5.76 10.84 -1.93
C ASP A 207 4.30 11.14 -1.55
N PRO A 208 3.57 10.22 -0.89
CA PRO A 208 2.19 10.45 -0.44
C PRO A 208 2.07 11.65 0.53
N ASN A 209 3.18 12.08 1.13
CA ASN A 209 3.24 13.29 1.95
C ASN A 209 3.35 14.58 1.12
N LEU A 210 3.65 14.51 -0.18
CA LEU A 210 3.64 15.68 -1.06
C LEU A 210 2.19 16.09 -1.32
N LEU A 211 1.81 17.23 -0.74
CA LEU A 211 0.54 17.87 -1.03
C LEU A 211 0.37 18.04 -2.54
N ASN A 212 -0.77 17.61 -3.07
CA ASN A 212 -1.10 17.78 -4.49
C ASN A 212 -1.46 19.22 -4.89
N TYR A 213 -1.15 20.18 -4.02
CA TYR A 213 -1.31 21.61 -4.20
C TYR A 213 -0.13 22.33 -3.54
N ASP A 214 0.27 23.47 -4.11
CA ASP A 214 1.36 24.29 -3.58
C ASP A 214 0.86 25.28 -2.52
N GLY A 215 -0.42 25.64 -2.57
CA GLY A 215 -1.02 26.49 -1.55
C GLY A 215 -2.53 26.62 -1.67
N ARG A 216 -3.09 27.40 -0.75
CA ARG A 216 -4.49 27.84 -0.77
C ARG A 216 -4.53 29.36 -0.71
N LEU A 217 -5.38 29.96 -1.53
CA LEU A 217 -5.55 31.40 -1.63
C LEU A 217 -7.05 31.74 -1.51
N ASP A 218 -7.37 32.92 -0.99
CA ASP A 218 -8.72 33.45 -1.14
C ASP A 218 -9.01 33.83 -2.61
N PHE A 219 -10.23 34.29 -2.88
CA PHE A 219 -10.67 34.60 -4.24
C PHE A 219 -9.83 35.68 -4.93
N ASP A 220 -9.55 36.80 -4.26
CA ASP A 220 -8.84 37.94 -4.86
C ASP A 220 -7.37 37.62 -5.10
N MET A 221 -6.73 36.95 -4.15
CA MET A 221 -5.37 36.44 -4.29
C MET A 221 -5.26 35.39 -5.40
N MET A 222 -6.25 34.49 -5.51
CA MET A 222 -6.29 33.49 -6.59
C MET A 222 -6.45 34.14 -7.96
N CYS A 223 -7.34 35.14 -8.10
CA CYS A 223 -7.50 35.88 -9.33
C CYS A 223 -6.20 36.59 -9.75
N SER A 224 -5.53 37.23 -8.79
CA SER A 224 -4.23 37.88 -9.02
C SER A 224 -3.17 36.88 -9.46
N ARG A 225 -3.07 35.75 -8.77
CA ARG A 225 -2.12 34.67 -9.08
C ARG A 225 -2.37 34.05 -10.45
N ALA A 226 -3.61 33.71 -10.78
CA ALA A 226 -4.00 33.14 -12.07
C ALA A 226 -3.78 34.11 -13.23
N SER A 227 -3.86 35.41 -12.97
CA SER A 227 -3.61 36.44 -13.99
C SER A 227 -2.11 36.64 -14.25
N GLY A 228 -1.27 36.45 -13.23
CA GLY A 228 0.19 36.60 -13.33
C GLY A 228 0.96 35.34 -13.74
N ASP A 229 0.35 34.16 -13.65
CA ASP A 229 1.00 32.88 -13.93
C ASP A 229 0.02 31.93 -14.64
N SER A 230 0.19 31.78 -15.97
CA SER A 230 -0.65 30.89 -16.78
C SER A 230 -0.28 29.41 -16.63
N GLY A 231 0.86 29.10 -16.01
CA GLY A 231 1.38 27.74 -15.85
C GLY A 231 0.72 26.96 -14.71
N ILE A 232 -0.05 27.63 -13.84
CA ILE A 232 -0.70 26.97 -12.70
C ILE A 232 -2.06 26.36 -13.05
N GLN A 233 -2.50 25.46 -12.18
CA GLN A 233 -3.83 24.87 -12.20
C GLN A 233 -4.57 25.18 -10.90
N VAL A 234 -5.89 25.36 -10.99
CA VAL A 234 -6.79 25.63 -9.87
C VAL A 234 -7.65 24.40 -9.57
N GLY A 235 -7.67 23.98 -8.31
CA GLY A 235 -8.33 22.75 -7.87
C GLY A 235 -9.80 22.94 -7.52
N VAL A 236 -10.69 22.24 -8.22
CA VAL A 236 -12.14 22.21 -8.01
C VAL A 236 -12.65 20.77 -8.16
N GLY A 237 -13.23 20.20 -7.09
CA GLY A 237 -13.84 18.87 -7.18
C GLY A 237 -14.99 18.86 -8.19
N GLY A 238 -14.96 17.95 -9.17
CA GLY A 238 -15.90 17.93 -10.30
C GLY A 238 -15.52 18.87 -11.46
N GLY A 239 -14.37 19.53 -11.38
CA GLY A 239 -13.78 20.29 -12.48
C GLY A 239 -14.58 21.50 -12.92
N GLU A 240 -14.50 21.80 -14.22
CA GLU A 240 -15.21 22.93 -14.83
C GLU A 240 -16.72 22.86 -14.63
N SER A 241 -17.32 21.68 -14.76
CA SER A 241 -18.78 21.51 -14.61
C SER A 241 -19.24 21.95 -13.22
N ALA A 242 -18.51 21.55 -12.18
CA ALA A 242 -18.78 21.97 -10.82
C ALA A 242 -18.58 23.49 -10.65
N LEU A 243 -17.46 24.04 -11.16
CA LEU A 243 -17.21 25.48 -11.09
C LEU A 243 -18.31 26.30 -11.77
N ARG A 244 -18.81 25.83 -12.93
CA ARG A 244 -19.90 26.49 -13.66
C ARG A 244 -21.23 26.43 -12.90
N ALA A 245 -21.48 25.37 -12.15
CA ALA A 245 -22.67 25.23 -11.32
C ALA A 245 -22.62 26.06 -10.03
N MET A 246 -21.43 26.38 -9.50
CA MET A 246 -21.28 27.15 -8.26
C MET A 246 -21.85 28.56 -8.37
N SER A 247 -22.43 29.04 -7.27
CA SER A 247 -22.91 30.42 -7.14
C SER A 247 -21.75 31.42 -6.98
N GLY A 248 -21.98 32.69 -7.30
CA GLY A 248 -20.95 33.73 -7.16
C GLY A 248 -20.46 33.92 -5.72
N ASP A 249 -21.39 33.88 -4.75
CA ASP A 249 -21.06 34.02 -3.33
C ASP A 249 -20.31 32.82 -2.76
N GLU A 250 -20.58 31.62 -3.29
CA GLU A 250 -19.80 30.43 -2.95
C GLU A 250 -18.37 30.55 -3.49
N ILE A 251 -18.22 30.99 -4.74
CA ILE A 251 -16.91 31.17 -5.39
C ILE A 251 -16.04 32.16 -4.60
N LYS A 252 -16.63 33.31 -4.19
CA LYS A 252 -15.91 34.36 -3.46
C LYS A 252 -15.48 33.96 -2.06
N ARG A 253 -16.27 33.14 -1.36
CA ARG A 253 -15.99 32.71 0.03
C ARG A 253 -15.01 31.54 0.13
N ARG A 254 -14.78 30.83 -0.98
CA ARG A 254 -13.97 29.61 -0.99
C ARG A 254 -12.47 29.94 -1.00
N TYR A 255 -11.69 29.15 -0.26
CA TYR A 255 -10.24 29.06 -0.45
C TYR A 255 -9.92 28.11 -1.61
N TRP A 256 -9.18 28.61 -2.59
CA TRP A 256 -8.82 27.90 -3.81
C TRP A 256 -7.46 27.24 -3.66
N LYS A 257 -7.40 25.93 -3.93
CA LYS A 257 -6.13 25.22 -4.07
C LYS A 257 -5.52 25.59 -5.41
N TRP A 258 -4.23 25.84 -5.44
CA TRP A 258 -3.49 26.02 -6.69
C TRP A 258 -2.25 25.12 -6.70
N ARG A 259 -1.76 24.81 -7.90
CA ARG A 259 -0.50 24.09 -8.10
C ARG A 259 0.20 24.52 -9.37
N ASN A 260 1.52 24.43 -9.41
CA ASN A 260 2.33 24.44 -10.63
C ASN A 260 2.68 22.98 -10.99
N PRO A 261 2.17 22.42 -12.10
CA PRO A 261 2.43 21.03 -12.48
C PRO A 261 3.90 20.76 -12.86
N GLU A 262 4.69 21.78 -13.18
CA GLU A 262 6.12 21.64 -13.46
C GLU A 262 6.93 21.35 -12.20
N SER A 263 6.63 22.05 -11.09
CA SER A 263 7.35 21.91 -9.82
C SER A 263 6.67 20.96 -8.83
N ASN A 264 5.34 20.92 -8.78
CA ASN A 264 4.59 20.07 -7.86
C ASN A 264 4.34 18.70 -8.48
N LYS A 265 4.97 17.66 -7.93
CA LYS A 265 4.81 16.27 -8.39
C LYS A 265 3.72 15.48 -7.66
N GLY A 266 2.90 16.13 -6.84
CA GLY A 266 1.80 15.48 -6.14
C GLY A 266 0.75 14.91 -7.09
N THR A 267 0.17 13.77 -6.71
CA THR A 267 -0.82 13.06 -7.53
C THR A 267 -2.16 13.79 -7.57
N VAL A 268 -2.72 13.94 -8.78
CA VAL A 268 -4.00 14.62 -9.01
C VAL A 268 -5.01 13.78 -9.80
N ILE A 269 -6.30 14.01 -9.53
CA ILE A 269 -7.38 13.60 -10.44
C ILE A 269 -7.48 14.72 -11.49
N ARG A 270 -6.99 14.49 -12.72
CA ARG A 270 -6.88 15.55 -13.75
C ARG A 270 -8.17 16.32 -13.97
N SER A 271 -9.32 15.66 -13.95
CA SER A 271 -10.63 16.31 -14.12
C SER A 271 -10.98 17.31 -13.01
N ASN A 272 -10.30 17.30 -11.86
CA ASN A 272 -10.51 18.25 -10.77
C ASN A 272 -9.61 19.49 -10.84
N TRP A 273 -8.79 19.64 -11.87
CA TRP A 273 -7.83 20.73 -11.99
C TRP A 273 -8.03 21.47 -13.31
N ILE A 274 -8.21 22.78 -13.21
CA ILE A 274 -8.53 23.66 -14.34
C ILE A 274 -7.33 24.58 -14.54
N ASP A 275 -6.82 24.68 -15.77
CA ASP A 275 -5.71 25.60 -16.07
C ASP A 275 -6.11 27.06 -15.78
N ALA A 276 -5.18 27.86 -15.26
CA ALA A 276 -5.45 29.21 -14.78
C ALA A 276 -6.19 30.11 -15.81
N PRO A 277 -5.78 30.14 -17.10
CA PRO A 277 -6.48 30.95 -18.11
C PRO A 277 -7.95 30.56 -18.27
N ARG A 278 -8.22 29.25 -18.22
CA ARG A 278 -9.56 28.69 -18.39
C ARG A 278 -10.42 28.91 -17.14
N TRP A 279 -9.82 28.81 -15.95
CA TRP A 279 -10.50 29.16 -14.71
C TRP A 279 -10.93 30.64 -14.73
N LEU A 280 -10.03 31.56 -15.10
CA LEU A 280 -10.34 33.00 -15.22
C LEU A 280 -11.45 33.30 -16.23
N GLU A 281 -11.47 32.61 -17.36
CA GLU A 281 -12.54 32.74 -18.36
C GLU A 281 -13.92 32.42 -17.74
N ILE A 282 -14.01 31.35 -16.95
CA ILE A 282 -15.25 30.95 -16.27
C ILE A 282 -15.65 32.00 -15.21
N ILE A 283 -14.69 32.50 -14.44
CA ILE A 283 -14.94 33.55 -13.43
C ILE A 283 -15.45 34.85 -14.07
N ARG A 284 -14.84 35.29 -15.17
CA ARG A 284 -15.30 36.46 -15.95
C ARG A 284 -16.69 36.23 -16.55
N GLY A 285 -16.95 35.04 -17.09
CA GLY A 285 -18.26 34.66 -17.61
C GLY A 285 -19.39 34.68 -16.56
N LYS A 286 -19.04 34.63 -15.27
CA LYS A 286 -19.97 34.78 -14.15
C LYS A 286 -20.10 36.22 -13.64
N GLY A 287 -19.43 37.19 -14.27
CA GLY A 287 -19.45 38.61 -13.86
C GLY A 287 -18.75 38.87 -12.52
N LEU A 288 -17.86 37.96 -12.07
CA LEU A 288 -17.18 38.07 -10.78
C LEU A 288 -15.85 38.83 -10.86
N LEU A 289 -15.33 39.03 -12.08
CA LEU A 289 -14.14 39.81 -12.37
C LEU A 289 -14.50 40.76 -13.51
N GLN A 290 -14.26 42.06 -13.33
CA GLN A 290 -14.48 43.03 -14.40
C GLN A 290 -13.43 42.81 -15.50
N SER A 291 -13.86 42.91 -16.77
CA SER A 291 -12.92 42.93 -17.89
C SER A 291 -12.04 44.17 -17.74
N SER A 292 -10.73 43.96 -17.60
CA SER A 292 -9.72 45.01 -17.76
C SER A 292 -9.54 45.34 -19.23
#